data_AF-A0AAW4YYN7-F1
#
_entry.id   AF-A0AAW4YYN7-F1
#
_cell.length_a   1.000
_cell.length_b   1.000
_cell.length_c   1.000
_cell.angle_alpha   90.00
_cell.angle_beta   90.00
_cell.angle_gamma   90.00
#
_symmetry.space_group_name_H-M   'P 1'
#
loop_
_entity.id
_entity.type
_entity.pdbx_description
1 polymer ?
#
loop_
_entity_poly.entity_id
_entity_poly.type
_entity_poly.pdbx_seq_one_letter_code
_entity_poly.pdbx_strand_id
1 'polypeptide(L)'
;MKIKKNGYICLRNAVAYRQTGFTLVELMVALVIGLIIILGAGQLFLMGFQTFRQIELLSNKQAALTFATETLIRDIRRATDVDFDNGALTVAFTNNSDMSGCSGTVVRVYRLSQAAISANEGWSLNMGQECESAPSNAVFEPLVTAFNEDGFFAEEIDDGVWEISFQLMAGRNDETDSFTFNAVNRNQAIE
;
A
#
# COMPACT_ATOMS: atom_id res chain seq x y z
N MET A 1 -74.58 -59.66 12.86
CA MET A 1 -74.68 -58.96 14.15
C MET A 1 -74.24 -57.51 13.95
N LYS A 2 -75.19 -56.56 13.94
CA LYS A 2 -74.96 -55.12 13.77
C LYS A 2 -74.23 -54.58 15.01
N ILE A 3 -73.12 -53.87 14.81
CA ILE A 3 -72.54 -53.01 15.85
C ILE A 3 -72.47 -51.59 15.28
N LYS A 4 -73.42 -50.75 15.71
CA LYS A 4 -73.32 -49.30 15.63
C LYS A 4 -72.13 -48.87 16.49
N LYS A 5 -71.18 -48.12 15.95
CA LYS A 5 -70.32 -47.25 16.77
C LYS A 5 -70.59 -45.81 16.40
N ASN A 6 -71.04 -45.09 17.44
CA ASN A 6 -71.30 -43.66 17.50
C ASN A 6 -70.10 -42.86 17.01
N GLY A 7 -70.41 -41.81 16.26
CA GLY A 7 -69.45 -40.84 15.79
C GLY A 7 -68.88 -39.97 16.90
N TYR A 8 -67.65 -39.53 16.65
CA TYR A 8 -67.18 -38.19 17.01
C TYR A 8 -66.36 -37.72 15.82
N ILE A 9 -66.97 -36.91 14.95
CA ILE A 9 -66.24 -36.17 13.92
C ILE A 9 -65.54 -35.03 14.65
N CYS A 10 -64.22 -35.10 14.75
CA CYS A 10 -63.41 -33.98 15.22
C CYS A 10 -63.42 -32.92 14.10
N LEU A 11 -64.35 -31.97 14.19
CA LEU A 11 -64.33 -30.76 13.36
C LEU A 11 -63.09 -29.96 13.77
N ARG A 12 -61.97 -30.21 13.07
CA ARG A 12 -60.88 -29.24 12.99
C ARG A 12 -61.49 -27.97 12.41
N ASN A 13 -61.65 -26.94 13.23
CA ASN A 13 -61.87 -25.59 12.73
C ASN A 13 -60.64 -25.21 11.88
N ALA A 14 -60.73 -25.44 10.58
CA ALA A 14 -59.92 -24.73 9.62
C ALA A 14 -60.41 -23.29 9.67
N VAL A 15 -59.74 -22.47 10.49
CA VAL A 15 -59.92 -21.03 10.44
C VAL A 15 -59.49 -20.63 9.02
N ALA A 16 -60.47 -20.48 8.13
CA ALA A 16 -60.27 -19.90 6.83
C ALA A 16 -59.82 -18.46 7.09
N TYR A 17 -58.51 -18.23 7.00
CA TYR A 17 -57.93 -16.92 7.18
C TYR A 17 -58.52 -16.04 6.07
N ARG A 18 -59.48 -15.18 6.44
CA ARG A 18 -60.04 -14.22 5.49
C ARG A 18 -58.89 -13.35 5.03
N GLN A 19 -58.62 -13.37 3.74
CA GLN A 19 -57.59 -12.55 3.13
C GLN A 19 -58.08 -11.10 3.20
N THR A 20 -57.66 -10.38 4.24
CA THR A 20 -57.88 -8.95 4.36
C THR A 20 -56.95 -8.26 3.36
N GLY A 21 -57.53 -7.63 2.34
CA GLY A 21 -56.75 -6.85 1.37
C GLY A 21 -56.05 -5.67 2.03
N PHE A 22 -54.87 -5.31 1.54
CA PHE A 22 -54.13 -4.15 2.02
C PHE A 22 -54.85 -2.87 1.64
N THR A 23 -54.81 -1.89 2.54
CA THR A 23 -55.27 -0.54 2.22
C THR A 23 -54.30 0.12 1.25
N LEU A 24 -54.81 1.04 0.41
CA LEU A 24 -53.96 1.80 -0.52
C LEU A 24 -52.87 2.57 0.23
N VAL A 25 -53.19 3.08 1.42
CA VAL A 25 -52.25 3.79 2.30
C VAL A 25 -51.14 2.86 2.82
N GLU A 26 -51.45 1.63 3.24
CA GLU A 26 -50.42 0.66 3.65
C GLU A 26 -49.43 0.35 2.53
N LEU A 27 -49.91 0.23 1.29
CA LEU A 27 -49.05 -0.02 0.14
C LEU A 27 -48.14 1.17 -0.16
N MET A 28 -48.65 2.39 -0.06
CA MET A 28 -47.83 3.61 -0.22
C MET A 28 -46.74 3.69 0.84
N VAL A 29 -47.08 3.44 2.11
CA VAL A 29 -46.12 3.48 3.23
C VAL A 29 -45.06 2.39 3.06
N ALA A 30 -45.44 1.17 2.67
CA ALA A 30 -44.50 0.07 2.44
C ALA A 30 -43.49 0.40 1.31
N LEU A 31 -43.96 0.99 0.21
CA LEU A 31 -43.09 1.38 -0.90
C LEU A 31 -42.12 2.49 -0.48
N VAL A 32 -42.60 3.50 0.25
CA VAL A 32 -41.76 4.59 0.75
C VAL A 32 -40.67 4.06 1.70
N ILE A 33 -41.03 3.17 2.63
CA ILE A 33 -40.05 2.57 3.55
C ILE A 33 -39.04 1.72 2.78
N GLY A 34 -39.50 0.90 1.81
CA GLY A 34 -38.62 0.10 0.96
C GLY A 34 -37.62 0.96 0.17
N LEU A 35 -38.07 2.09 -0.38
CA LEU A 35 -37.22 3.04 -1.10
C LEU A 35 -36.12 3.60 -0.17
N ILE A 36 -36.50 4.03 1.04
CA ILE A 36 -35.56 4.58 2.02
C ILE A 36 -34.48 3.55 2.39
N ILE A 37 -34.87 2.30 2.63
CA ILE A 37 -33.93 1.22 2.98
C ILE A 37 -32.95 0.96 1.83
N ILE A 38 -33.43 0.86 0.59
CA ILE A 38 -32.57 0.61 -0.58
C ILE A 38 -31.56 1.74 -0.76
N LEU A 39 -32.00 3.00 -0.61
CA LEU A 39 -31.11 4.16 -0.69
C LEU A 39 -30.03 4.14 0.42
N GLY A 40 -30.43 3.82 1.66
CA GLY A 40 -29.49 3.69 2.78
C GLY A 40 -28.48 2.56 2.57
N ALA A 41 -28.94 1.38 2.15
CA ALA A 41 -28.08 0.25 1.84
C ALA A 41 -27.12 0.55 0.67
N GLY A 42 -27.59 1.28 -0.35
CA GLY A 42 -26.77 1.72 -1.48
C GLY A 42 -25.62 2.63 -1.04
N GLN A 43 -25.85 3.55 -0.12
CA GLN A 43 -24.78 4.41 0.43
C GLN A 43 -23.71 3.60 1.16
N LEU A 44 -24.12 2.65 2.01
CA LEU A 44 -23.19 1.77 2.73
C LEU A 44 -22.35 0.93 1.77
N PHE A 45 -22.97 0.43 0.70
CA PHE A 45 -22.29 -0.35 -0.32
C PHE A 45 -21.25 0.47 -1.09
N LEU A 46 -21.59 1.71 -1.49
CA LEU A 46 -20.64 2.62 -2.15
C LEU A 46 -19.49 3.01 -1.22
N MET A 47 -19.77 3.29 0.05
CA MET A 47 -18.75 3.59 1.06
C MET A 47 -17.80 2.41 1.28
N GLY A 48 -18.33 1.19 1.30
CA GLY A 48 -17.53 -0.04 1.35
C GLY A 48 -16.54 -0.11 0.19
N PHE A 49 -16.99 0.07 -1.05
CA PHE A 49 -16.11 0.06 -2.22
C PHE A 49 -15.01 1.12 -2.20
N GLN A 50 -15.33 2.33 -1.76
CA GLN A 50 -14.35 3.40 -1.62
C GLN A 50 -13.28 3.03 -0.57
N THR A 51 -13.71 2.49 0.56
CA THR A 51 -12.83 2.05 1.64
C THR A 51 -11.89 0.94 1.18
N PHE A 52 -12.40 -0.07 0.46
CA PHE A 52 -11.58 -1.15 -0.09
C PHE A 52 -10.47 -0.64 -1.02
N ARG A 53 -10.81 0.28 -1.94
CA ARG A 53 -9.81 0.88 -2.84
C ARG A 53 -8.74 1.67 -2.08
N GLN A 54 -9.12 2.38 -1.03
CA GLN A 54 -8.17 3.13 -0.21
C GLN A 54 -7.21 2.21 0.53
N ILE A 55 -7.71 1.10 1.10
CA ILE A 55 -6.88 0.10 1.78
C ILE A 55 -5.88 -0.52 0.81
N GLU A 56 -6.31 -0.87 -0.41
CA GLU A 56 -5.44 -1.44 -1.43
C GLU A 56 -4.32 -0.47 -1.83
N LEU A 57 -4.65 0.80 -2.06
CA LEU A 57 -3.67 1.84 -2.38
C LEU A 57 -2.66 2.04 -1.26
N LEU A 58 -3.10 2.04 0.00
CA LEU A 58 -2.20 2.15 1.15
C LEU A 58 -1.29 0.92 1.30
N SER A 59 -1.84 -0.27 1.13
CA SER A 59 -1.11 -1.54 1.18
C SER A 59 0.00 -1.58 0.13
N ASN A 60 -0.30 -1.18 -1.11
CA ASN A 60 0.70 -1.13 -2.18
C ASN A 60 1.82 -0.13 -1.89
N LYS A 61 1.49 1.04 -1.31
CA LYS A 61 2.50 2.02 -0.89
C LYS A 61 3.43 1.48 0.19
N GLN A 62 2.89 0.83 1.22
CA GLN A 62 3.69 0.23 2.30
C GLN A 62 4.60 -0.89 1.78
N ALA A 63 4.10 -1.72 0.86
CA ALA A 63 4.91 -2.76 0.22
C ALA A 63 6.07 -2.18 -0.58
N ALA A 64 5.84 -1.09 -1.34
CA ALA A 64 6.88 -0.43 -2.11
C ALA A 64 7.96 0.23 -1.22
N LEU A 65 7.56 0.85 -0.10
CA LEU A 65 8.51 1.41 0.88
C LEU A 65 9.33 0.33 1.57
N THR A 66 8.69 -0.79 1.94
CA THR A 66 9.38 -1.96 2.49
C THR A 66 10.42 -2.47 1.52
N PHE A 67 10.06 -2.62 0.24
CA PHE A 67 10.97 -3.06 -0.80
C PHE A 67 12.17 -2.10 -0.99
N ALA A 68 11.93 -0.78 -1.01
CA ALA A 68 13.01 0.20 -1.11
C ALA A 68 13.96 0.15 0.09
N THR A 69 13.39 0.07 1.29
CA THR A 69 14.13 -0.04 2.56
C THR A 69 14.99 -1.29 2.59
N GLU A 70 14.42 -2.46 2.29
CA GLU A 70 15.16 -3.73 2.26
C GLU A 70 16.28 -3.72 1.21
N THR A 71 16.04 -3.06 0.08
CA THR A 71 17.03 -2.92 -1.01
C THR A 71 18.22 -2.05 -0.57
N LEU A 72 17.95 -0.89 0.02
CA LEU A 72 18.98 0.00 0.55
C LEU A 72 19.77 -0.63 1.71
N ILE A 73 19.08 -1.23 2.68
CA ILE A 73 19.72 -1.95 3.80
C ILE A 73 20.63 -3.05 3.26
N ARG A 74 20.16 -3.83 2.28
CA ARG A 74 20.95 -4.92 1.69
C ARG A 74 22.24 -4.41 1.08
N ASP A 75 22.18 -3.30 0.35
CA ASP A 75 23.33 -2.74 -0.36
C ASP A 75 24.32 -2.06 0.57
N ILE A 76 23.85 -1.20 1.48
CA ILE A 76 24.69 -0.56 2.49
C ILE A 76 25.42 -1.62 3.32
N ARG A 77 24.72 -2.70 3.71
CA ARG A 77 25.30 -3.77 4.53
C ARG A 77 26.49 -4.50 3.90
N ARG A 78 26.57 -4.52 2.57
CA ARG A 78 27.66 -5.18 1.82
C ARG A 78 28.59 -4.18 1.13
N ALA A 79 28.39 -2.89 1.38
CA ALA A 79 29.09 -1.84 0.69
C ALA A 79 30.58 -1.87 1.02
N THR A 80 31.43 -1.68 0.03
CA THR A 80 32.84 -1.34 0.24
C THR A 80 33.01 0.15 0.49
N ASP A 81 32.11 0.96 -0.06
CA ASP A 81 32.10 2.42 0.07
C ASP A 81 30.65 2.92 -0.01
N VAL A 82 30.31 3.90 0.82
CA VAL A 82 29.00 4.54 0.88
C VAL A 82 29.23 6.04 0.96
N ASP A 83 28.58 6.80 0.09
CA ASP A 83 28.67 8.25 0.06
C ASP A 83 27.28 8.86 -0.21
N PHE A 84 26.97 9.97 0.45
CA PHE A 84 25.75 10.72 0.21
C PHE A 84 26.11 12.17 -0.12
N ASP A 85 25.98 12.52 -1.39
CA ASP A 85 26.28 13.85 -1.89
C ASP A 85 25.19 14.32 -2.86
N ASN A 86 24.87 15.61 -2.83
CA ASN A 86 23.90 16.25 -3.72
C ASN A 86 22.54 15.49 -3.84
N GLY A 87 22.03 14.94 -2.73
CA GLY A 87 20.75 14.21 -2.71
C GLY A 87 20.81 12.82 -3.36
N ALA A 88 22.00 12.29 -3.59
CA ALA A 88 22.23 10.98 -4.18
C ALA A 88 23.07 10.10 -3.24
N LEU A 89 22.56 8.93 -2.91
CA LEU A 89 23.29 7.90 -2.18
C LEU A 89 24.01 7.00 -3.18
N THR A 90 25.33 7.04 -3.15
CA THR A 90 26.21 6.17 -3.92
C THR A 90 26.66 5.01 -3.04
N VAL A 91 26.48 3.78 -3.51
CA VAL A 91 26.88 2.57 -2.82
C VAL A 91 27.71 1.72 -3.78
N ALA A 92 28.95 1.45 -3.42
CA ALA A 92 29.82 0.57 -4.16
C ALA A 92 29.94 -0.79 -3.45
N PHE A 93 29.86 -1.90 -4.18
CA PHE A 93 30.05 -3.24 -3.64
C PHE A 93 30.61 -4.20 -4.69
N THR A 94 31.34 -5.23 -4.25
CA THR A 94 31.82 -6.29 -5.16
C THR A 94 30.64 -7.01 -5.82
N ASN A 95 30.70 -7.20 -7.14
CA ASN A 95 29.62 -7.87 -7.85
C ASN A 95 29.45 -9.32 -7.39
N ASN A 96 28.28 -9.65 -6.85
CA ASN A 96 27.92 -11.01 -6.49
C ASN A 96 26.81 -11.55 -7.40
N SER A 97 27.00 -11.38 -8.72
CA SER A 97 25.99 -11.66 -9.76
C SER A 97 24.78 -10.73 -9.74
N ASP A 98 24.91 -9.54 -9.14
CA ASP A 98 23.90 -8.49 -9.15
C ASP A 98 23.81 -7.79 -10.51
N MET A 99 24.93 -7.76 -11.25
CA MET A 99 25.02 -7.21 -12.61
C MET A 99 25.71 -8.22 -13.54
N SER A 100 25.02 -8.64 -14.60
CA SER A 100 25.62 -9.50 -15.62
C SER A 100 26.71 -8.75 -16.39
N GLY A 101 27.81 -9.43 -16.70
CA GLY A 101 28.92 -8.84 -17.44
C GLY A 101 29.83 -7.91 -16.63
N CYS A 102 29.62 -7.78 -15.32
CA CYS A 102 30.52 -7.07 -14.41
C CYS A 102 31.38 -8.07 -13.62
N SER A 103 32.70 -7.94 -13.64
CA SER A 103 33.60 -8.79 -12.81
C SER A 103 34.18 -8.05 -11.61
N GLY A 104 34.03 -6.74 -11.55
CA GLY A 104 34.59 -5.88 -10.52
C GLY A 104 33.54 -5.37 -9.53
N THR A 105 33.65 -4.10 -9.20
CA THR A 105 32.73 -3.40 -8.30
C THR A 105 31.52 -2.91 -9.08
N VAL A 106 30.32 -3.11 -8.54
CA VAL A 106 29.10 -2.45 -9.03
C VAL A 106 28.93 -1.18 -8.22
N VAL A 107 28.72 -0.06 -8.91
CA VAL A 107 28.38 1.22 -8.30
C VAL A 107 26.90 1.44 -8.54
N ARG A 108 26.13 1.54 -7.47
CA ARG A 108 24.69 1.79 -7.49
C ARG A 108 24.41 3.15 -6.89
N VAL A 109 23.55 3.93 -7.54
CA VAL A 109 23.16 5.27 -7.09
C VAL A 109 21.66 5.33 -6.92
N TYR A 110 21.24 5.83 -5.76
CA TYR A 110 19.86 6.14 -5.42
C TYR A 110 19.66 7.64 -5.36
N ARG A 111 18.64 8.17 -6.02
CA ARG A 111 18.31 9.60 -5.97
C ARG A 111 16.86 9.83 -6.34
N LEU A 112 16.30 10.96 -5.95
CA LEU A 112 14.97 11.34 -6.41
C LEU A 112 14.98 11.73 -7.89
N SER A 113 13.81 11.57 -8.53
CA SER A 113 13.57 12.06 -9.88
C SER A 113 13.76 13.57 -9.96
N GLN A 114 14.20 14.06 -11.12
CA GLN A 114 14.42 15.51 -11.32
C GLN A 114 13.11 16.33 -11.29
N ALA A 115 11.98 15.67 -11.45
CA ALA A 115 10.65 16.26 -11.38
C ALA A 115 9.67 15.25 -10.77
N ALA A 116 8.58 15.75 -10.21
CA ALA A 116 7.46 14.92 -9.79
C ALA A 116 6.84 14.22 -11.01
N ILE A 117 6.46 12.95 -10.84
CA ILE A 117 5.72 12.18 -11.85
C ILE A 117 4.33 12.80 -12.07
N SER A 118 3.65 13.13 -10.97
CA SER A 118 2.40 13.91 -10.99
C SER A 118 2.15 14.53 -9.61
N ALA A 119 1.18 15.44 -9.50
CA ALA A 119 0.76 16.01 -8.22
C ALA A 119 0.26 14.95 -7.20
N ASN A 120 -0.21 13.79 -7.68
CA ASN A 120 -0.75 12.72 -6.82
C ASN A 120 0.25 11.59 -6.57
N GLU A 121 1.32 11.50 -7.36
CA GLU A 121 2.35 10.46 -7.24
C GLU A 121 3.66 11.00 -6.67
N GLY A 122 3.91 12.31 -6.74
CA GLY A 122 5.11 12.94 -6.21
C GLY A 122 6.36 12.56 -6.96
N TRP A 123 7.48 12.59 -6.25
CA TRP A 123 8.79 12.22 -6.77
C TRP A 123 9.00 10.71 -6.62
N SER A 124 9.83 10.14 -7.49
CA SER A 124 10.25 8.75 -7.41
C SER A 124 11.68 8.63 -6.93
N LEU A 125 11.91 7.69 -6.01
CA LEU A 125 13.25 7.22 -5.73
C LEU A 125 13.69 6.33 -6.90
N ASN A 126 14.70 6.80 -7.63
CA ASN A 126 15.26 6.10 -8.76
C ASN A 126 16.55 5.39 -8.36
N MET A 127 16.82 4.28 -9.02
CA MET A 127 18.04 3.50 -8.87
C MET A 127 18.70 3.32 -10.24
N GLY A 128 19.99 3.65 -10.33
CA GLY A 128 20.84 3.34 -11.47
C GLY A 128 22.05 2.54 -11.01
N GLN A 129 22.61 1.70 -11.87
CA GLN A 129 23.83 0.97 -11.57
C GLN A 129 24.70 0.77 -12.81
N GLU A 130 26.01 0.84 -12.65
CA GLU A 130 27.02 0.54 -13.67
C GLU A 130 28.20 -0.22 -13.07
N CYS A 131 29.00 -0.84 -13.93
CA CYS A 131 30.20 -1.57 -13.53
C CYS A 131 31.39 -0.61 -13.43
N GLU A 132 32.12 -0.68 -12.31
CA GLU A 132 33.37 0.04 -12.02
C GLU A 132 33.31 1.58 -12.04
N SER A 133 32.14 2.17 -12.32
CA SER A 133 31.95 3.61 -12.42
C SER A 133 30.52 4.03 -12.07
N ALA A 134 30.35 5.30 -11.71
CA ALA A 134 29.03 5.84 -11.37
C ALA A 134 28.09 5.78 -12.60
N PRO A 135 26.81 5.40 -12.41
CA PRO A 135 25.86 5.24 -13.49
C PRO A 135 25.56 6.56 -14.21
N SER A 136 25.48 6.49 -15.52
CA SER A 136 25.00 7.56 -16.37
C SER A 136 23.52 7.84 -16.13
N ASN A 137 23.08 9.08 -16.39
CA ASN A 137 21.69 9.50 -16.16
C ASN A 137 20.64 8.65 -16.91
N ALA A 138 21.03 7.97 -17.99
CA ALA A 138 20.13 7.18 -18.83
C ALA A 138 19.72 5.83 -18.22
N VAL A 139 20.42 5.36 -17.17
CA VAL A 139 20.24 4.00 -16.60
C VAL A 139 19.35 4.03 -15.34
N PHE A 140 18.86 5.20 -14.94
CA PHE A 140 18.05 5.34 -13.73
C PHE A 140 16.61 4.90 -13.98
N GLU A 141 16.17 3.94 -13.18
CA GLU A 141 14.81 3.39 -13.21
C GLU A 141 14.08 3.72 -11.89
N PRO A 142 12.76 3.98 -11.93
CA PRO A 142 11.99 4.25 -10.72
C PRO A 142 11.82 2.98 -9.87
N LEU A 143 12.14 3.08 -8.58
CA LEU A 143 11.99 2.00 -7.60
C LEU A 143 10.67 2.11 -6.83
N VAL A 144 10.38 3.30 -6.32
CA VAL A 144 9.20 3.62 -5.50
C VAL A 144 8.85 5.10 -5.65
N THR A 145 7.57 5.44 -5.54
CA THR A 145 7.04 6.81 -5.67
C THR A 145 6.49 7.33 -4.34
N ALA A 146 5.82 8.49 -4.36
CA ALA A 146 5.21 9.17 -3.22
C ALA A 146 6.19 9.91 -2.30
N PHE A 147 7.36 10.31 -2.82
CA PHE A 147 8.29 11.18 -2.11
C PHE A 147 7.92 12.65 -2.29
N ASN A 148 8.28 13.47 -1.32
CA ASN A 148 8.27 14.93 -1.46
C ASN A 148 9.49 15.41 -2.28
N GLU A 149 9.47 16.67 -2.69
CA GLU A 149 10.67 17.34 -3.19
C GLU A 149 11.77 17.26 -2.12
N ASP A 150 12.96 16.81 -2.52
CA ASP A 150 14.11 16.55 -1.63
C ASP A 150 13.82 15.56 -0.48
N GLY A 151 12.78 14.74 -0.57
CA GLY A 151 12.39 13.81 0.48
C GLY A 151 13.27 12.57 0.66
N PHE A 152 14.56 12.61 0.30
CA PHE A 152 15.49 11.51 0.48
C PHE A 152 16.79 12.03 1.10
N PHE A 153 17.10 11.52 2.29
CA PHE A 153 18.27 11.89 3.06
C PHE A 153 19.00 10.64 3.53
N ALA A 154 20.33 10.71 3.56
CA ALA A 154 21.16 9.74 4.25
C ALA A 154 22.30 10.45 4.97
N GLU A 155 22.62 10.00 6.17
CA GLU A 155 23.72 10.52 6.97
C GLU A 155 24.42 9.37 7.67
N GLU A 156 25.75 9.40 7.72
CA GLU A 156 26.53 8.49 8.56
C GLU A 156 26.56 9.04 9.98
N ILE A 157 25.89 8.34 10.90
CA ILE A 157 25.71 8.78 12.29
C ILE A 157 26.76 8.21 13.25
N ASP A 158 27.39 7.10 12.86
CA ASP A 158 28.47 6.42 13.56
C ASP A 158 29.26 5.59 12.54
N ASP A 159 30.42 5.05 12.90
CA ASP A 159 31.30 4.35 11.97
C ASP A 159 30.61 3.17 11.26
N GLY A 160 30.33 3.34 9.96
CA GLY A 160 29.59 2.39 9.15
C GLY A 160 28.09 2.31 9.48
N VAL A 161 27.54 3.15 10.34
CA VAL A 161 26.10 3.22 10.64
C VAL A 161 25.47 4.40 9.93
N TRP A 162 24.62 4.09 8.95
CA TRP A 162 23.91 5.06 8.13
C TRP A 162 22.46 5.17 8.56
N GLU A 163 22.01 6.39 8.84
CA GLU A 163 20.60 6.72 9.02
C GLU A 163 20.03 7.21 7.69
N ILE A 164 18.95 6.59 7.23
CA ILE A 164 18.26 6.93 5.98
C ILE A 164 16.86 7.41 6.32
N SER A 165 16.50 8.57 5.79
CA SER A 165 15.20 9.20 6.02
C SER A 165 14.49 9.48 4.71
N PHE A 166 13.22 9.08 4.65
CA PHE A 166 12.28 9.36 3.56
C PHE A 166 11.23 10.35 4.04
N GLN A 167 11.04 11.44 3.30
CA GLN A 167 9.88 12.30 3.46
C GLN A 167 8.89 12.01 2.33
N LEU A 168 7.74 11.50 2.73
CA LEU A 168 6.67 11.12 1.82
C LEU A 168 5.71 12.29 1.64
N MET A 169 5.01 12.30 0.50
CA MET A 169 3.94 13.25 0.29
C MET A 169 2.91 13.16 1.42
N ALA A 170 2.48 14.32 1.91
CA ALA A 170 1.53 14.39 3.01
C ALA A 170 0.28 13.56 2.72
N GLY A 171 -0.16 12.83 3.74
CA GLY A 171 -1.45 12.18 3.75
C GLY A 171 -2.59 13.20 3.89
N ARG A 172 -3.75 12.74 4.36
CA ARG A 172 -4.98 13.54 4.49
C ARG A 172 -4.88 14.77 5.41
N ASN A 173 -3.82 14.90 6.22
CA ASN A 173 -3.70 15.89 7.28
C ASN A 173 -2.64 16.98 7.04
N ASP A 174 -2.07 17.08 5.83
CA ASP A 174 -1.03 18.07 5.50
C ASP A 174 0.27 17.91 6.33
N GLU A 175 0.38 16.81 7.08
CA GLU A 175 1.56 16.41 7.83
C GLU A 175 2.40 15.51 6.93
N THR A 176 3.64 15.93 6.67
CA THR A 176 4.64 15.13 5.95
C THR A 176 4.93 13.88 6.76
N ASP A 177 4.73 12.70 6.16
CA ASP A 177 5.05 11.44 6.81
C ASP A 177 6.55 11.16 6.61
N SER A 178 7.29 11.03 7.70
CA SER A 178 8.74 10.77 7.68
C SER A 178 9.00 9.34 8.12
N PHE A 179 9.71 8.59 7.29
CA PHE A 179 10.12 7.22 7.56
C PHE A 179 11.64 7.13 7.65
N THR A 180 12.16 6.80 8.83
CA THR A 180 13.59 6.72 9.11
C THR A 180 13.98 5.30 9.52
N PHE A 181 15.10 4.82 9.00
CA PHE A 181 15.67 3.52 9.34
C PHE A 181 17.19 3.56 9.30
N ASN A 182 17.81 2.65 10.05
CA ASN A 182 19.26 2.53 10.11
C ASN A 182 19.75 1.32 9.31
N ALA A 183 20.86 1.49 8.61
CA ALA A 183 21.58 0.46 7.90
C ALA A 183 23.05 0.45 8.34
N VAL A 184 23.61 -0.73 8.57
CA VAL A 184 25.00 -0.87 9.04
C VAL A 184 25.84 -1.50 7.94
N ASN A 185 26.82 -0.76 7.45
CA ASN A 185 27.89 -1.24 6.60
C ASN A 185 28.82 -2.17 7.39
N ARG A 186 28.76 -3.47 7.06
CA ARG A 186 29.54 -4.50 7.77
C ARG A 186 31.02 -4.47 7.45
N ASN A 187 31.42 -3.91 6.32
CA ASN A 187 32.83 -3.90 5.94
C ASN A 187 33.59 -2.77 6.65
N GLN A 188 32.88 -1.72 7.09
CA GLN A 188 33.44 -0.57 7.79
C GLN A 188 33.32 -0.71 9.31
N ALA A 189 32.18 -1.17 9.83
CA ALA A 189 31.90 -1.25 11.28
C ALA A 189 32.66 -2.36 12.05
N ILE A 190 33.84 -2.78 11.59
CA ILE A 190 34.69 -3.84 12.21
C ILE A 190 35.94 -3.24 12.89
N GLU A 191 36.24 -1.95 12.71
CA GLU A 191 37.36 -1.27 13.38
C GLU A 191 37.01 -0.76 14.79
#